data_AF-A0A7K0W9B1-F1
#
_entry.id   AF-A0A7K0W9B1-F1
#
_cell.length_a   1.000
_cell.length_b   1.000
_cell.length_c   1.000
_cell.angle_alpha   90.00
_cell.angle_beta   90.00
_cell.angle_gamma   90.00
#
_symmetry.space_group_name_H-M   'P 1'
#
loop_
_entity.id
_entity.type
_entity.pdbx_description
1 polymer ?
#
loop_
_entity_poly.entity_id
_entity_poly.type
_entity_poly.pdbx_seq_one_letter_code
_entity_poly.pdbx_strand_id
1 'polypeptide(L)'
;MWERKLEALRVAVAGLLYETNSFAPGVSTREKLWRSGWADGDDVFTYGQGIDSIAGAMKVADAEGVILIPTTSEGPASGPTFA
;
A
#
# COMPACT_ATOMS: atom_id res chain seq x y z
N MET A 1 35.48 -19.69 -10.16
CA MET A 1 34.09 -19.33 -10.51
C MET A 1 33.38 -19.01 -9.21
N TRP A 2 33.07 -17.74 -8.94
CA TRP A 2 32.36 -17.35 -7.72
C TRP A 2 30.89 -17.15 -8.10
N GLU A 3 30.04 -18.08 -7.69
CA GLU A 3 28.59 -17.90 -7.80
C GLU A 3 28.18 -16.83 -6.80
N ARG A 4 27.78 -15.66 -7.32
CA ARG A 4 27.05 -14.69 -6.54
C ARG A 4 25.69 -15.31 -6.27
N LYS A 5 25.41 -15.73 -5.03
CA LYS A 5 24.02 -15.93 -4.57
C LYS A 5 23.33 -14.58 -4.76
N LEU A 6 22.53 -14.47 -5.81
CA LEU A 6 21.64 -13.34 -5.98
C LEU A 6 20.58 -13.49 -4.90
N GLU A 7 20.71 -12.72 -3.83
CA GLU A 7 19.64 -12.58 -2.85
C GLU A 7 18.39 -12.08 -3.57
N ALA A 8 17.23 -12.61 -3.19
CA ALA A 8 15.95 -12.22 -3.77
C ALA A 8 15.77 -10.70 -3.63
N LEU A 9 15.32 -10.05 -4.71
CA LEU A 9 15.03 -8.62 -4.70
C LEU A 9 13.95 -8.33 -3.66
N ARG A 10 14.14 -7.26 -2.87
CA ARG A 10 13.21 -6.85 -1.82
C ARG A 10 12.56 -5.53 -2.23
N VAL A 11 11.23 -5.48 -2.25
CA VAL A 11 10.45 -4.31 -2.69
C VAL A 11 9.50 -3.89 -1.58
N ALA A 12 9.62 -2.66 -1.10
CA ALA A 12 8.67 -2.10 -0.15
C ALA A 12 7.33 -1.82 -0.84
N VAL A 13 6.22 -2.16 -0.19
CA VAL A 13 4.87 -1.91 -0.70
C VAL A 13 4.03 -1.15 0.32
N ALA A 14 3.22 -0.23 -0.19
CA ALA A 14 2.28 0.59 0.54
C ALA A 14 0.99 0.75 -0.27
N GLY A 15 -0.14 0.92 0.40
CA GLY A 15 -1.41 1.26 -0.23
C GLY A 15 -1.86 2.66 0.16
N LEU A 16 -2.30 3.43 -0.83
CA LEU A 16 -2.94 4.72 -0.64
C LEU A 16 -4.18 4.77 -1.52
N LEU A 17 -5.35 4.66 -0.90
CA LEU A 17 -6.64 4.80 -1.59
C LEU A 17 -7.25 6.16 -1.29
N TYR A 18 -6.75 7.19 -1.97
CA TYR A 18 -7.20 8.56 -1.76
C TYR A 18 -7.49 9.26 -3.09
N GLU A 19 -8.70 9.76 -3.27
CA GLU A 19 -9.10 10.50 -4.46
C GLU A 19 -9.37 11.97 -4.13
N THR A 20 -8.50 12.87 -4.59
CA THR A 20 -8.63 14.31 -4.31
C THR A 20 -9.87 14.90 -4.97
N ASN A 21 -10.57 15.79 -4.26
CA ASN A 21 -11.72 16.52 -4.79
C ASN A 21 -11.71 17.97 -4.31
N SER A 22 -11.49 18.91 -5.23
CA SER A 22 -11.38 20.35 -4.93
C SER A 22 -12.71 21.03 -4.59
N PHE A 23 -13.84 20.37 -4.82
CA PHE A 23 -15.17 20.86 -4.45
C PHE A 23 -15.64 20.31 -3.09
N ALA A 24 -14.92 19.34 -2.52
CA ALA A 24 -15.22 18.84 -1.18
C ALA A 24 -14.83 19.92 -0.15
N PRO A 25 -15.73 20.27 0.79
CA PRO A 25 -15.44 21.30 1.78
C PRO A 25 -14.39 20.84 2.79
N GLY A 26 -13.54 21.78 3.21
CA GLY A 26 -12.50 21.55 4.22
C GLY A 26 -11.25 20.85 3.67
N VAL A 27 -10.25 20.68 4.55
CA VAL A 27 -9.04 19.89 4.28
C VAL A 27 -9.13 18.56 5.02
N SER A 28 -8.53 17.51 4.44
CA SER A 28 -8.38 16.24 5.14
C SER A 28 -7.53 16.41 6.39
N THR A 29 -7.70 15.50 7.35
CA THR A 29 -6.90 15.46 8.58
C THR A 29 -6.30 14.08 8.72
N ARG A 30 -5.22 13.97 9.49
CA ARG A 30 -4.63 12.67 9.84
C ARG A 30 -5.64 11.74 10.49
N GLU A 31 -6.52 12.29 11.33
CA GLU A 31 -7.58 11.52 11.98
C GLU A 31 -8.64 11.02 11.00
N LYS A 32 -8.96 11.79 9.95
CA LYS A 32 -9.85 11.35 8.87
C LYS A 32 -9.26 10.16 8.12
N LEU A 33 -7.96 10.20 7.79
CA LEU A 33 -7.23 9.10 7.17
C LEU A 33 -7.27 7.83 8.03
N TRP A 34 -6.99 7.94 9.34
CA TRP A 34 -7.02 6.77 10.21
C TRP A 34 -8.42 6.16 10.35
N ARG A 35 -9.46 7.00 10.31
CA ARG A 35 -10.84 6.53 10.38
C ARG A 35 -11.36 5.91 9.08
N SER A 36 -10.80 6.27 7.91
CA SER A 36 -11.13 5.56 6.65
C SER A 36 -10.56 4.15 6.62
N GLY A 37 -9.53 3.91 7.42
CA GLY A 37 -8.96 2.61 7.71
C GLY A 37 -7.45 2.64 7.56
N TRP A 38 -6.79 1.76 8.31
CA TRP A 38 -5.34 1.73 8.41
C TRP A 38 -4.88 0.30 8.67
N ALA A 39 -3.82 -0.11 7.99
CA ALA A 39 -3.10 -1.36 8.23
C ALA A 39 -1.60 -1.09 8.23
N ASP A 40 -0.88 -1.80 9.09
CA ASP A 40 0.57 -1.72 9.22
C ASP A 40 1.18 -3.13 9.14
N GLY A 41 2.40 -3.24 8.62
CA GLY A 41 3.11 -4.51 8.56
C GLY A 41 2.34 -5.55 7.75
N ASP A 42 2.35 -6.81 8.18
CA ASP A 42 1.80 -7.93 7.40
C ASP A 42 0.29 -7.80 7.10
N ASP A 43 -0.46 -7.02 7.90
CA ASP A 43 -1.89 -6.75 7.67
C ASP A 43 -2.12 -6.07 6.30
N VAL A 44 -1.13 -5.33 5.79
CA VAL A 44 -1.15 -4.68 4.47
C VAL A 44 -1.45 -5.68 3.34
N PHE A 45 -0.98 -6.93 3.44
CA PHE A 45 -1.20 -7.94 2.39
C PHE A 45 -2.63 -8.43 2.28
N THR A 46 -3.44 -8.23 3.32
CA THR A 46 -4.84 -8.67 3.34
C THR A 46 -5.84 -7.52 3.37
N TYR A 47 -5.35 -6.28 3.56
CA TYR A 47 -6.17 -5.09 3.77
C TYR A 47 -7.20 -4.87 2.65
N GLY A 48 -6.77 -4.92 1.39
CA GLY A 48 -7.65 -4.79 0.22
C GLY A 48 -8.40 -6.06 -0.17
N GLN A 49 -8.48 -7.07 0.70
CA GLN A 49 -9.28 -8.28 0.55
C GLN A 49 -9.05 -9.05 -0.77
N GLY A 50 -7.85 -8.93 -1.34
CA GLY A 50 -7.47 -9.62 -2.57
C GLY A 50 -7.93 -8.96 -3.88
N ILE A 51 -8.56 -7.78 -3.82
CA ILE A 51 -9.09 -7.07 -5.00
C ILE A 51 -8.30 -5.81 -5.37
N ASP A 52 -7.26 -5.48 -4.61
CA ASP A 52 -6.47 -4.26 -4.79
C ASP A 52 -5.16 -4.50 -5.57
N SER A 53 -4.44 -3.40 -5.80
CA SER A 53 -3.15 -3.43 -6.51
C SER A 53 -2.06 -4.19 -5.74
N ILE A 54 -2.16 -4.26 -4.40
CA ILE A 54 -1.20 -5.02 -3.57
C ILE A 54 -1.38 -6.52 -3.83
N ALA A 55 -2.62 -7.01 -3.87
CA ALA A 55 -2.90 -8.40 -4.25
C ALA A 55 -2.38 -8.74 -5.66
N GLY A 56 -2.46 -7.79 -6.59
CA GLY A 56 -1.83 -7.91 -7.91
C GLY A 56 -0.31 -8.01 -7.83
N ALA A 57 0.32 -7.13 -7.05
CA ALA A 57 1.77 -7.12 -6.84
C ALA A 57 2.26 -8.42 -6.19
N MET A 58 1.52 -8.99 -5.22
CA MET A 58 1.85 -10.27 -4.58
C MET A 58 1.92 -11.42 -5.59
N LYS A 59 0.99 -11.49 -6.54
CA LYS A 59 0.99 -12.51 -7.59
C LYS A 59 2.20 -12.42 -8.50
N VAL A 60 2.58 -11.20 -8.87
CA VAL A 60 3.78 -10.98 -9.70
C VAL A 60 5.05 -11.29 -8.91
N ALA A 61 5.11 -10.87 -7.65
CA ALA A 61 6.27 -11.11 -6.80
C ALA A 61 6.54 -12.61 -6.58
N ASP A 62 5.48 -13.40 -6.35
CA ASP A 62 5.55 -14.85 -6.26
C ASP A 62 6.11 -15.49 -7.54
N ALA A 63 5.61 -15.07 -8.71
CA ALA A 63 6.05 -15.58 -10.01
C ALA A 63 7.52 -15.22 -10.34
N GLU A 64 7.99 -14.05 -9.88
CA GLU A 64 9.32 -13.51 -10.19
C GLU A 64 10.36 -13.77 -9.07
N GLY A 65 9.98 -14.45 -7.98
CA GLY A 65 10.86 -14.68 -6.84
C GLY A 65 11.29 -13.40 -6.11
N VAL A 66 10.43 -12.38 -6.11
CA VAL A 66 10.62 -11.10 -5.41
C VAL A 66 9.98 -11.18 -4.02
N ILE A 67 10.65 -10.59 -3.03
CA ILE A 67 10.11 -10.46 -1.67
C ILE A 67 9.46 -9.09 -1.52
N LEU A 68 8.17 -9.06 -1.25
CA LEU A 68 7.49 -7.82 -0.85
C LEU A 68 7.68 -7.58 0.65
N ILE A 69 7.97 -6.34 1.01
CA ILE A 69 8.13 -5.87 2.38
C ILE A 69 6.98 -4.90 2.66
N PRO A 70 6.00 -5.26 3.49
CA PRO A 70 4.86 -4.39 3.70
C PRO A 70 5.24 -3.22 4.60
N THR A 71 4.60 -2.08 4.36
CA THR A 71 4.75 -0.87 5.18
C THR A 71 3.41 -0.50 5.79
N THR A 72 2.62 0.31 5.08
CA THR A 72 1.33 0.83 5.54
C THR A 72 0.30 0.79 4.40
N SER A 73 -0.97 0.61 4.74
CA SER A 73 -2.08 0.73 3.80
C SER A 73 -3.18 1.59 4.39
N GLU A 74 -3.70 2.51 3.59
CA GLU A 74 -4.77 3.41 3.94
C GLU A 74 -6.10 3.02 3.26
N GLY A 75 -7.19 3.17 4.01
CA GLY A 75 -8.56 3.00 3.51
C GLY A 75 -9.10 4.18 2.72
N PRO A 76 -10.21 3.99 1.99
CA PRO A 76 -10.72 4.95 1.02
C PRO A 76 -11.06 6.31 1.62
N ALA A 77 -10.46 7.37 1.11
CA ALA A 77 -10.80 8.74 1.48
C ALA A 77 -10.81 9.71 0.28
N SER A 78 -11.38 10.90 0.48
CA SER A 78 -11.50 11.93 -0.56
C SER A 78 -11.51 13.36 0.01
N GLY A 79 -11.15 14.32 -0.84
CA GLY A 79 -11.09 15.77 -0.56
C GLY A 79 -9.69 16.35 -0.71
N PRO A 80 -9.45 17.63 -0.42
CA PRO A 80 -8.09 18.19 -0.41
C PRO A 80 -7.22 17.51 0.65
N THR A 81 -5.99 17.10 0.32
CA THR A 81 -5.04 16.60 1.31
C THR A 81 -4.46 17.76 2.14
N PHE A 82 -4.04 17.48 3.37
CA PHE A 82 -3.20 18.42 4.12
C PHE A 82 -1.75 18.33 3.62
N ALA A 83 -1.00 19.43 3.74
CA ALA A 83 0.44 19.49 3.46
C ALA A 83 1.24 19.28 4.75
#